data_AF-A0A1Z3NAX6-F1
#
_entry.id   AF-A0A1Z3NAX6-F1
#
_cell.length_a   1.000
_cell.length_b   1.000
_cell.length_c   1.000
_cell.angle_alpha   90.00
_cell.angle_beta   90.00
_cell.angle_gamma   90.00
#
_symmetry.space_group_name_H-M   'P 1'
#
loop_
_entity.id
_entity.type
_entity.pdbx_description
1 polymer ?
#
loop_
_entity_poly.entity_id
_entity_poly.type
_entity_poly.pdbx_seq_one_letter_code
_entity_poly.pdbx_strand_id
1 'polypeptide(L)'
;MKFNLVLAGALVATMMSTNAWARSEGREHHKNDEIALENHFSPKKMKELNLTEEQKEKLKAIREAAKAEKQKCREDMRAARKAFKESLRSNASKEAVTAAYQSMLEKKQQLSKARLDTLLSARDVLTEEQRAKLFSHGSKGSEE
;
A
#
# COMPACT_ATOMS: atom_id res chain seq x y z
N MET A 1 16.99 24.86 -60.02
CA MET A 1 18.02 23.80 -60.13
C MET A 1 17.36 22.48 -59.76
N LYS A 2 16.81 21.74 -60.74
CA LYS A 2 17.31 20.46 -61.30
C LYS A 2 17.68 19.41 -60.24
N PHE A 3 16.78 18.43 -60.10
CA PHE A 3 16.96 17.17 -59.36
C PHE A 3 18.05 16.29 -59.99
N ASN A 4 18.83 15.60 -59.15
CA ASN A 4 19.48 14.33 -59.49
C ASN A 4 19.37 13.38 -58.29
N LEU A 5 18.90 12.17 -58.59
CA LEU A 5 18.56 11.02 -57.74
C LEU A 5 19.44 9.89 -58.35
N VAL A 6 20.28 9.14 -57.64
CA VAL A 6 20.02 7.82 -57.01
C VAL A 6 21.39 7.16 -56.75
N LEU A 7 21.44 6.30 -55.71
CA LEU A 7 22.27 5.09 -55.46
C LEU A 7 22.99 5.20 -54.11
N ALA A 8 23.08 4.20 -53.25
CA ALA A 8 22.41 2.92 -53.02
C ALA A 8 23.10 2.40 -51.74
N GLY A 9 22.35 1.90 -50.77
CA GLY A 9 22.96 1.39 -49.55
C GLY A 9 21.95 1.10 -48.46
N ALA A 10 21.15 0.06 -48.66
CA ALA A 10 20.40 -0.55 -47.59
C ALA A 10 21.37 -1.30 -46.67
N LEU A 11 21.46 -0.90 -45.41
CA LEU A 11 21.82 -1.78 -44.30
C LEU A 11 20.90 -1.47 -43.13
N VAL A 12 19.76 -2.17 -43.14
CA VAL A 12 18.93 -2.37 -41.96
C VAL A 12 19.69 -3.30 -41.03
N ALA A 13 20.39 -2.74 -40.05
CA ALA A 13 20.76 -3.47 -38.84
C ALA A 13 19.75 -3.07 -37.77
N THR A 14 18.60 -3.75 -37.79
CA THR A 14 17.69 -3.85 -36.66
C THR A 14 18.48 -4.41 -35.47
N MET A 15 19.03 -3.52 -34.65
CA MET A 15 19.39 -3.87 -33.29
C MET A 15 18.10 -4.18 -32.55
N MET A 16 17.66 -5.44 -32.66
CA MET A 16 16.87 -6.08 -31.64
C MET A 16 17.75 -6.15 -30.40
N SER A 17 17.77 -5.07 -29.61
CA SER A 17 18.21 -5.17 -28.21
C SER A 17 17.16 -6.01 -27.52
N THR A 18 17.49 -7.30 -27.47
CA THR A 18 16.93 -8.37 -26.70
C THR A 18 16.04 -7.89 -25.54
N ASN A 19 14.83 -8.44 -25.50
CA ASN A 19 14.00 -8.44 -24.31
C ASN A 19 14.80 -9.09 -23.18
N ALA A 20 15.50 -8.28 -22.38
CA ALA A 20 15.83 -8.65 -21.03
C ALA A 20 14.52 -8.62 -20.25
N TRP A 21 13.74 -9.70 -20.36
CA TRP A 21 12.98 -10.22 -19.24
C TRP A 21 13.98 -10.51 -18.11
N ALA A 22 14.41 -9.45 -17.44
CA ALA A 22 14.88 -9.57 -16.08
C ALA A 22 13.64 -9.98 -15.28
N ARG A 23 13.51 -11.30 -15.11
CA ARG A 23 12.61 -11.92 -14.13
C ARG A 23 12.57 -11.02 -12.91
N SER A 24 11.38 -10.55 -12.59
CA SER A 24 11.08 -10.04 -11.26
C SER A 24 11.29 -11.20 -10.29
N GLU A 25 12.52 -11.39 -9.83
CA GLU A 25 12.72 -11.93 -8.49
C GLU A 25 11.82 -11.10 -7.59
N GLY A 26 10.91 -11.78 -6.91
CA GLY A 26 9.96 -11.15 -6.02
C GLY A 26 10.75 -10.23 -5.12
N ARG A 27 10.58 -8.92 -5.30
CA ARG A 27 10.77 -8.00 -4.20
C ARG A 27 9.79 -8.50 -3.16
N GLU A 28 10.27 -9.30 -2.22
CA GLU A 28 9.71 -9.30 -0.89
C GLU A 28 9.75 -7.85 -0.46
N HIS A 29 8.63 -7.18 -0.71
CA HIS A 29 8.33 -5.94 -0.06
C HIS A 29 8.26 -6.32 1.41
N HIS A 30 9.38 -6.19 2.12
CA HIS A 30 9.40 -5.98 3.56
C HIS A 30 8.42 -4.84 3.80
N LYS A 31 7.17 -5.21 4.07
CA LYS A 31 6.14 -4.28 4.50
C LYS A 31 6.69 -3.83 5.85
N ASN A 32 7.25 -2.62 5.86
CA ASN A 32 7.60 -1.90 7.07
C ASN A 32 6.69 -2.35 8.21
N ASP A 33 7.29 -2.67 9.35
CA ASP A 33 6.71 -3.17 10.61
C ASP A 33 5.69 -2.23 11.27
N GLU A 34 4.96 -1.48 10.46
CA GLU A 34 3.70 -0.86 10.84
C GLU A 34 2.72 -2.02 10.99
N ILE A 35 2.35 -2.32 12.24
CA ILE A 35 1.38 -3.36 12.60
C ILE A 35 0.28 -3.34 11.55
N ALA A 36 0.30 -4.32 10.65
CA ALA A 36 -0.59 -4.35 9.51
C ALA A 36 -1.95 -4.87 9.99
N LEU A 37 -2.55 -4.11 10.92
CA LEU A 37 -3.87 -4.32 11.52
C LEU A 37 -4.95 -4.48 10.44
N GLU A 38 -4.74 -3.86 9.27
CA GLU A 38 -5.57 -4.05 8.07
C GLU A 38 -5.58 -5.50 7.56
N ASN A 39 -4.47 -6.25 7.69
CA ASN A 39 -4.39 -7.63 7.22
C ASN A 39 -5.23 -8.58 8.10
N HIS A 40 -5.40 -8.25 9.38
CA HIS A 40 -6.20 -9.06 10.29
C HIS A 40 -7.68 -9.05 9.90
N PHE A 41 -8.24 -7.90 9.51
CA PHE A 41 -9.64 -7.78 9.09
C PHE A 41 -9.89 -8.06 7.60
N SER A 42 -8.96 -8.77 6.95
CA SER A 42 -9.11 -9.18 5.55
C SER A 42 -10.38 -10.02 5.36
N PRO A 43 -11.08 -9.92 4.21
CA PRO A 43 -12.25 -10.74 3.92
C PRO A 43 -12.02 -12.24 4.12
N LYS A 44 -10.78 -12.71 3.88
CA LYS A 44 -10.38 -14.11 4.07
C LYS A 44 -10.44 -14.51 5.55
N LYS A 45 -9.73 -13.79 6.43
CA LYS A 45 -9.74 -14.09 7.88
C LYS A 45 -11.14 -13.95 8.48
N MET A 46 -11.93 -12.97 8.02
CA MET A 46 -13.28 -12.76 8.53
C MET A 46 -14.25 -13.88 8.16
N LYS A 47 -14.03 -14.56 7.03
CA LYS A 47 -14.80 -15.77 6.66
C LYS A 47 -14.51 -16.94 7.61
N GLU A 48 -13.31 -16.99 8.20
CA GLU A 48 -12.90 -18.07 9.11
C GLU A 48 -13.47 -17.90 10.54
N LEU A 49 -14.06 -16.75 10.87
CA LEU A 49 -14.58 -16.43 12.20
C LEU A 49 -16.02 -16.90 12.47
N ASN A 50 -16.67 -17.58 11.52
CA ASN A 50 -18.07 -18.03 11.64
C ASN A 50 -19.01 -16.90 12.14
N LEU A 51 -18.90 -15.72 11.52
CA LEU A 51 -19.67 -14.54 11.91
C LEU A 51 -21.17 -14.76 11.68
N THR A 52 -22.01 -14.28 12.61
CA THR A 52 -23.45 -14.20 12.39
C THR A 52 -23.78 -13.16 11.31
N GLU A 53 -24.97 -13.24 10.71
CA GLU A 53 -25.39 -12.25 9.71
C GLU A 53 -25.41 -10.83 10.30
N GLU A 54 -25.90 -10.66 11.53
CA GLU A 54 -25.86 -9.37 12.23
C GLU A 54 -24.44 -8.83 12.42
N GLN A 55 -23.47 -9.69 12.76
CA GLN A 55 -22.07 -9.29 12.88
C GLN A 55 -21.50 -8.86 11.53
N LYS A 56 -21.81 -9.60 10.45
CA LYS A 56 -21.37 -9.26 9.09
C LYS A 56 -21.91 -7.89 8.65
N GLU A 57 -23.17 -7.60 8.92
CA GLU A 57 -23.79 -6.31 8.60
C GLU A 57 -23.14 -5.16 9.37
N LYS A 58 -22.96 -5.31 10.70
CA LYS A 58 -22.28 -4.32 11.54
C LYS A 58 -20.86 -4.04 11.05
N LEU A 59 -20.10 -5.09 10.72
CA LEU A 59 -18.74 -4.96 10.21
C LEU A 59 -18.69 -4.34 8.81
N LYS A 60 -19.70 -4.57 7.97
CA LYS A 60 -19.82 -3.91 6.66
C LYS A 60 -20.11 -2.41 6.84
N ALA A 61 -21.03 -2.06 7.74
CA ALA A 61 -21.34 -0.67 8.05
C ALA A 61 -20.11 0.09 8.58
N ILE A 62 -19.35 -0.51 9.52
CA ILE A 62 -18.10 0.07 10.04
C ILE A 62 -17.09 0.32 8.90
N ARG A 63 -16.94 -0.63 7.98
CA ARG A 63 -16.02 -0.47 6.83
C ARG A 63 -16.45 0.64 5.89
N GLU A 64 -17.74 0.71 5.54
CA GLU A 64 -18.25 1.75 4.63
C GLU A 64 -18.17 3.14 5.29
N ALA A 65 -18.49 3.26 6.58
CA ALA A 65 -18.37 4.52 7.32
C ALA A 65 -16.92 5.04 7.34
N ALA A 66 -15.94 4.16 7.56
CA ALA A 66 -14.52 4.53 7.60
C ALA A 66 -13.88 4.71 6.21
N LYS A 67 -14.55 4.31 5.13
CA LYS A 67 -13.95 4.21 3.79
C LYS A 67 -13.51 5.57 3.25
N ALA A 68 -14.37 6.57 3.33
CA ALA A 68 -14.10 7.90 2.80
C ALA A 68 -12.94 8.58 3.56
N GLU A 69 -12.96 8.52 4.90
CA GLU A 69 -11.92 9.08 5.75
C GLU A 69 -10.56 8.41 5.49
N LYS A 70 -10.52 7.08 5.48
CA LYS A 70 -9.29 6.32 5.20
C LYS A 70 -8.73 6.60 3.81
N GLN A 71 -9.60 6.71 2.81
CA GLN A 71 -9.20 7.02 1.45
C GLN A 71 -8.54 8.40 1.41
N LYS A 72 -9.14 9.40 2.04
CA LYS A 72 -8.57 10.75 2.17
C LYS A 72 -7.23 10.73 2.89
N CYS A 73 -7.13 10.09 4.06
CA CYS A 73 -5.85 9.99 4.79
C CYS A 73 -4.75 9.28 3.98
N ARG A 74 -5.13 8.29 3.16
CA ARG A 74 -4.20 7.57 2.28
C ARG A 74 -3.71 8.45 1.13
N GLU A 75 -4.59 9.26 0.54
CA GLU A 75 -4.24 10.23 -0.49
C GLU A 75 -3.34 11.32 0.07
N ASP A 76 -3.67 11.88 1.23
CA ASP A 76 -2.85 12.86 1.95
C ASP A 76 -1.44 12.32 2.25
N MET A 77 -1.32 11.09 2.77
CA MET A 77 -0.03 10.47 3.03
C MET A 77 0.76 10.25 1.73
N ARG A 78 0.10 9.82 0.64
CA ARG A 78 0.74 9.67 -0.66
C ARG A 78 1.26 11.01 -1.19
N ALA A 79 0.48 12.07 -1.08
CA ALA A 79 0.86 13.42 -1.49
C ALA A 79 2.05 13.92 -0.66
N ALA A 80 2.00 13.83 0.67
CA ALA A 80 3.08 14.25 1.55
C ALA A 80 4.37 13.46 1.30
N ARG A 81 4.27 12.14 1.06
CA ARG A 81 5.42 11.31 0.69
C ARG A 81 6.01 11.69 -0.67
N LYS A 82 5.18 12.09 -1.63
CA LYS A 82 5.65 12.59 -2.93
C LYS A 82 6.39 13.92 -2.73
N ALA A 83 5.80 14.85 -1.99
CA ALA A 83 6.40 16.15 -1.68
C ALA A 83 7.77 16.02 -0.99
N PHE A 84 7.88 15.16 0.04
CA PHE A 84 9.16 14.88 0.69
C PHE A 84 10.21 14.28 -0.26
N LYS A 85 9.80 13.33 -1.10
CA LYS A 85 10.68 12.73 -2.11
C LYS A 85 11.14 13.73 -3.16
N GLU A 86 10.31 14.71 -3.48
CA GLU A 86 10.62 15.78 -4.43
C GLU A 86 11.55 16.81 -3.80
N SER A 87 11.28 17.24 -2.56
CA SER A 87 12.16 18.16 -1.82
C SER A 87 13.56 17.59 -1.61
N LEU A 88 13.69 16.26 -1.42
CA LEU A 88 14.99 15.60 -1.32
C LEU A 88 15.81 15.62 -2.62
N ARG A 89 15.17 15.74 -3.78
CA ARG A 89 15.83 15.72 -5.09
C ARG A 89 16.04 17.11 -5.68
N SER A 90 15.36 18.12 -5.14
CA SER A 90 15.48 19.50 -5.58
C SER A 90 16.58 20.23 -4.79
N ASN A 91 16.81 21.49 -5.13
CA ASN A 91 17.71 22.37 -4.39
C ASN A 91 17.03 23.00 -3.16
N ALA A 92 16.09 22.28 -2.53
CA ALA A 92 15.39 22.76 -1.34
C ALA A 92 16.35 22.86 -0.15
N SER A 93 16.12 23.83 0.73
CA SER A 93 16.94 23.98 1.93
C SER A 93 16.75 22.77 2.88
N LYS A 94 17.72 22.56 3.77
CA LYS A 94 17.65 21.52 4.80
C LYS A 94 16.39 21.65 5.65
N GLU A 95 16.00 22.88 5.98
CA GLU A 95 14.81 23.22 6.76
C GLU A 95 13.54 22.82 6.02
N ALA A 96 13.46 23.13 4.72
CA ALA A 96 12.32 22.76 3.87
C ALA A 96 12.16 21.24 3.74
N VAL A 97 13.27 20.51 3.54
CA VAL A 97 13.26 19.04 3.50
C VAL A 97 12.80 18.45 4.84
N THR A 98 13.29 19.01 5.95
CA THR A 98 12.91 18.58 7.30
C THR A 98 11.42 18.82 7.55
N ALA A 99 10.89 19.97 7.17
CA ALA A 99 9.46 20.27 7.28
C ALA A 99 8.59 19.31 6.44
N ALA A 100 9.00 19.00 5.22
CA ALA A 100 8.30 18.03 4.37
C ALA A 100 8.31 16.61 4.98
N TYR A 101 9.41 16.22 5.63
CA TYR A 101 9.50 14.96 6.36
C TYR A 101 8.53 14.93 7.56
N GLN A 102 8.49 16.00 8.36
CA GLN A 102 7.57 16.08 9.51
C GLN A 102 6.10 16.01 9.08
N SER A 103 5.74 16.75 8.03
CA SER A 103 4.39 16.67 7.45
C SER A 103 4.03 15.25 7.00
N MET A 104 4.97 14.54 6.36
CA MET A 104 4.77 13.13 6.00
C MET A 104 4.55 12.24 7.23
N LEU A 105 5.29 12.44 8.33
CA LEU A 105 5.10 11.69 9.58
C LEU A 105 3.74 11.94 10.20
N GLU A 106 3.28 13.20 10.26
CA GLU A 106 1.96 13.56 10.77
C GLU A 106 0.84 12.88 9.96
N LYS A 107 0.92 12.92 8.63
CA LYS A 107 -0.06 12.25 7.76
C LYS A 107 -0.03 10.72 7.92
N LYS A 108 1.14 10.14 8.12
CA LYS A 108 1.28 8.72 8.44
C LYS A 108 0.59 8.38 9.78
N GLN A 109 0.77 9.20 10.80
CA GLN A 109 0.13 9.02 12.10
C GLN A 109 -1.40 9.14 12.01
N GLN A 110 -1.92 10.11 11.27
CA GLN A 110 -3.37 10.26 11.02
C GLN A 110 -3.96 9.01 10.38
N LEU A 111 -3.30 8.47 9.34
CA LEU A 111 -3.74 7.24 8.69
C LEU A 111 -3.69 6.04 9.66
N SER A 112 -2.64 5.93 10.47
CA SER A 112 -2.50 4.87 11.48
C SER A 112 -3.62 4.94 12.52
N LYS A 113 -3.95 6.15 13.00
CA LYS A 113 -5.07 6.38 13.93
C LYS A 113 -6.40 5.96 13.32
N ALA A 114 -6.73 6.40 12.11
CA ALA A 114 -7.98 6.02 11.44
C ALA A 114 -8.09 4.48 11.24
N ARG A 115 -6.97 3.81 11.00
CA ARG A 115 -6.93 2.33 10.94
C ARG A 115 -7.21 1.69 12.29
N LEU A 116 -6.57 2.19 13.35
CA LEU A 116 -6.76 1.72 14.72
C LEU A 116 -8.21 1.90 15.16
N ASP A 117 -8.80 3.07 14.95
CA ASP A 117 -10.17 3.39 15.38
C ASP A 117 -11.16 2.42 14.73
N THR A 118 -11.04 2.18 13.42
CA THR A 118 -11.89 1.17 12.73
C THR A 118 -11.67 -0.24 13.26
N LEU A 119 -10.42 -0.59 13.61
CA LEU A 119 -10.12 -1.90 14.17
C LEU A 119 -10.78 -2.08 15.52
N LEU A 120 -10.73 -1.07 16.39
CA LEU A 120 -11.35 -1.11 17.70
C LEU A 120 -12.87 -1.25 17.57
N SER A 121 -13.49 -0.47 16.68
CA SER A 121 -14.93 -0.62 16.39
C SER A 121 -15.28 -2.03 15.89
N ALA A 122 -14.45 -2.61 15.03
CA ALA A 122 -14.68 -3.96 14.51
C ALA A 122 -14.45 -5.04 15.58
N ARG A 123 -13.44 -4.86 16.45
CA ARG A 123 -13.16 -5.74 17.60
C ARG A 123 -14.36 -5.81 18.54
N ASP A 124 -15.02 -4.68 18.78
CA ASP A 124 -16.14 -4.59 19.72
C ASP A 124 -17.40 -5.35 19.23
N VAL A 125 -17.50 -5.67 17.93
CA VAL A 125 -18.55 -6.53 17.36
C VAL A 125 -18.27 -8.02 17.55
N LEU A 126 -17.01 -8.40 17.71
CA LEU A 126 -16.57 -9.80 17.82
C LEU A 126 -16.63 -10.29 19.27
N THR A 127 -16.92 -11.58 19.46
CA THR A 127 -16.80 -12.26 20.75
C THR A 127 -15.33 -12.45 21.15
N GLU A 128 -15.07 -12.76 22.41
CA GLU A 128 -13.71 -13.03 22.90
C GLU A 128 -13.01 -14.17 22.14
N GLU A 129 -13.74 -15.26 21.89
CA GLU A 129 -13.24 -16.39 21.09
C GLU A 129 -12.91 -15.99 19.64
N GLN A 130 -13.77 -15.20 19.01
CA GLN A 130 -13.54 -14.70 17.65
C GLN A 130 -12.34 -13.75 17.59
N ARG A 131 -12.16 -12.91 18.62
CA ARG A 131 -10.96 -12.05 18.76
C ARG A 131 -9.70 -12.89 18.91
N ALA A 132 -9.72 -13.91 19.77
CA ALA A 132 -8.60 -14.83 19.93
C ALA A 132 -8.23 -15.51 18.61
N LYS A 133 -9.23 -15.96 17.84
CA LYS A 133 -9.01 -16.57 16.52
C LYS A 133 -8.47 -15.57 15.49
N LEU A 134 -8.94 -14.32 15.50
CA LEU A 134 -8.47 -13.26 14.59
C LEU A 134 -6.99 -12.90 14.76
N PHE A 135 -6.51 -12.91 16.01
CA PHE A 135 -5.13 -12.59 16.38
C PHE A 135 -4.25 -13.83 16.60
N SER A 136 -4.83 -15.03 16.57
CA SER A 136 -4.04 -16.26 16.51
C SER A 136 -3.10 -16.17 15.31
N HIS A 137 -1.81 -16.33 15.58
CA HIS A 137 -0.85 -16.50 14.52
C HIS A 137 -1.24 -17.80 13.82
N GLY A 138 -1.42 -17.77 12.50
CA GLY A 138 -1.43 -19.01 11.76
C GLY A 138 -0.05 -19.61 11.94
N SER A 139 0.09 -20.55 12.87
CA SER A 139 1.24 -21.44 12.99
C SER A 139 1.28 -22.31 11.73
N LYS A 140 1.75 -21.72 10.64
CA LYS A 140 2.22 -22.45 9.47
C LYS A 140 3.58 -21.87 9.14
N GLY A 141 4.63 -22.56 9.62
CA GLY A 141 6.00 -22.35 9.16
C GLY A 141 7.09 -22.26 10.24
N SER A 142 7.03 -23.00 11.34
CA SER A 142 8.21 -23.22 12.20
C SER A 142 8.21 -24.62 12.83
N GLU A 143 7.92 -25.64 12.03
CA GLU A 143 8.36 -27.01 12.31
C GLU A 143 8.92 -27.58 11.01
N GLU A 144 10.09 -28.23 11.15
CA GLU A 144 11.03 -28.75 10.14
C GLU A 144 12.16 -27.82 9.70
#